data_AF-A0A4Y7R9L0-F1
#
_entry.id   AF-A0A4Y7R9L0-F1
#
_cell.length_a   1.000
_cell.length_b   1.000
_cell.length_c   1.000
_cell.angle_alpha   90.00
_cell.angle_beta   90.00
_cell.angle_gamma   90.00
#
_symmetry.space_group_name_H-M   'P 1'
#
loop_
_entity.id
_entity.type
_entity.pdbx_description
1 polymer ?
#
loop_
_entity_poly.entity_id
_entity_poly.type
_entity_poly.pdbx_seq_one_letter_code
_entity_poly.pdbx_strand_id
1 'polypeptide(L)' 'MLFGSKIMKKTIKELRKNQNLTAKELADKLKLDTLDILDIDNLKLRDVPEPLKSNLLPILRGDYMDKIPWL' A
#
# COMPACT_ATOMS: atom_id res chain seq x y z
N MET A 1 -6.68 -5.57 -17.11
CA MET A 1 -5.79 -4.80 -16.21
C MET A 1 -6.15 -3.31 -16.25
N LEU A 2 -7.06 -2.83 -15.38
CA LEU A 2 -7.49 -1.42 -15.38
C LEU A 2 -7.56 -0.81 -13.96
N PHE A 3 -6.89 -1.42 -12.96
CA PHE A 3 -6.95 -0.94 -11.57
C PHE A 3 -5.91 0.14 -11.25
N GLY A 4 -4.86 0.30 -12.06
CA GLY A 4 -3.73 1.22 -11.79
C GLY A 4 -4.16 2.69 -11.64
N SER A 5 -5.05 3.18 -12.49
CA SER A 5 -5.38 4.61 -12.53
C SER A 5 -6.27 5.08 -11.37
N LYS A 6 -7.05 4.18 -10.74
CA LYS A 6 -7.95 4.54 -9.63
C LYS A 6 -7.22 4.57 -8.29
N ILE A 7 -6.30 3.63 -8.06
CA ILE A 7 -5.52 3.58 -6.81
C ILE A 7 -4.44 4.67 -6.74
N MET A 8 -3.90 5.11 -7.88
CA MET A 8 -2.90 6.19 -7.93
C MET A 8 -3.40 7.54 -7.41
N LYS A 9 -4.72 7.79 -7.44
CA LYS A 9 -5.33 9.04 -6.96
C LYS A 9 -5.62 9.02 -5.45
N LYS A 10 -5.61 7.83 -4.83
CA LYS A 10 -5.89 7.64 -3.40
C LYS A 10 -4.64 7.82 -2.55
N THR A 11 -4.85 8.16 -1.28
CA THR A 11 -3.77 8.24 -0.29
C THR A 11 -3.33 6.86 0.18
N ILE A 12 -2.10 6.75 0.66
CA ILE A 12 -1.62 5.51 1.28
C ILE A 12 -2.52 5.11 2.45
N LYS A 13 -2.94 6.07 3.28
CA LYS A 13 -3.86 5.84 4.39
C LYS A 13 -5.18 5.20 3.97
N GLU A 14 -5.79 5.69 2.88
CA GLU A 14 -7.03 5.12 2.35
C GLU A 14 -6.80 3.69 1.84
N LEU A 15 -5.73 3.47 1.08
CA LEU A 15 -5.41 2.16 0.51
C LEU A 15 -5.10 1.14 1.61
N ARG A 16 -4.31 1.53 2.60
CA ARG A 16 -3.97 0.73 3.77
C ARG A 16 -5.22 0.32 4.56
N LYS A 17 -6.13 1.27 4.82
CA LYS A 17 -7.41 0.99 5.48
C LYS A 17 -8.31 0.07 4.66
N ASN A 18 -8.35 0.21 3.33
CA ASN A 18 -9.12 -0.71 2.47
C ASN A 18 -8.60 -2.15 2.54
N GLN A 19 -7.32 -2.33 2.87
CA GLN A 19 -6.69 -3.64 3.09
C GLN A 19 -6.78 -4.11 4.55
N ASN A 20 -7.49 -3.39 5.43
CA ASN A 20 -7.55 -3.65 6.87
C ASN A 20 -6.16 -3.70 7.56
N LEU A 21 -5.19 -2.93 7.04
CA LEU A 21 -3.85 -2.86 7.60
C LEU A 21 -3.68 -1.65 8.53
N THR A 22 -2.89 -1.80 9.58
CA THR A 22 -2.36 -0.71 10.39
C THR A 22 -1.06 -0.16 9.79
N ALA A 23 -0.65 1.05 10.20
CA ALA A 23 0.62 1.64 9.74
C ALA A 23 1.81 0.75 10.14
N LYS A 24 1.74 0.15 11.33
CA LYS A 24 2.74 -0.79 11.83
C LYS A 24 2.82 -2.06 10.97
N GLU A 25 1.69 -2.69 10.66
CA GLU A 25 1.69 -3.91 9.82
C GLU A 25 2.17 -3.63 8.39
N LEU A 26 1.87 -2.46 7.85
CA LEU A 26 2.40 -2.04 6.56
C LEU A 26 3.92 -1.83 6.62
N ALA A 27 4.40 -1.19 7.69
CA ALA A 27 5.83 -0.99 7.94
C ALA A 27 6.56 -2.32 8.09
N ASP A 28 6.03 -3.27 8.87
CA ASP A 28 6.59 -4.61 9.08
C ASP A 28 6.68 -5.40 7.75
N LYS A 29 5.65 -5.31 6.90
CA LYS A 29 5.67 -5.95 5.57
C LYS A 29 6.73 -5.36 4.64
N LEU A 30 6.98 -4.06 4.75
CA LEU A 30 7.96 -3.35 3.94
C LEU A 30 9.36 -3.32 4.58
N LYS A 31 9.49 -3.79 5.82
CA LYS A 31 10.70 -3.67 6.65
C LYS A 31 11.18 -2.22 6.78
N LEU A 32 10.22 -1.31 6.98
CA LEU A 32 10.45 0.12 7.17
C LEU A 32 10.05 0.52 8.59
N ASP A 33 10.44 1.72 9.00
CA ASP A 33 9.97 2.29 10.25
C ASP A 33 8.50 2.72 10.15
N THR A 34 7.79 2.59 11.26
CA THR A 34 6.38 3.01 11.33
C THR A 34 6.24 4.52 11.13
N LEU A 35 7.24 5.31 11.55
CA LEU A 35 7.25 6.76 11.34
C LEU A 35 7.31 7.12 9.85
N ASP A 36 8.16 6.45 9.08
CA ASP A 36 8.26 6.67 7.63
C ASP A 36 6.92 6.41 6.93
N ILE A 37 6.19 5.37 7.36
CA ILE A 37 4.85 5.06 6.85
C ILE A 37 3.83 6.15 7.26
N LEU A 38 3.92 6.67 8.47
CA LEU A 38 3.03 7.75 8.94
C LEU A 38 3.26 9.06 8.19
N ASP A 39 4.50 9.38 7.86
CA ASP A 39 4.86 10.58 7.08
C ASP A 39 4.30 10.51 5.65
N ILE A 40 4.34 9.33 5.02
CA ILE A 40 3.78 9.13 3.68
C ILE A 40 2.29 8.79 3.67
N ASP A 41 1.65 8.55 4.82
CA ASP A 41 0.25 8.08 4.92
C ASP A 41 -0.72 9.10 4.26
N ASN A 42 -0.38 10.39 4.33
CA ASN A 42 -1.14 11.49 3.73
C ASN A 42 -0.81 11.75 2.26
N LEU A 43 0.26 11.15 1.72
CA LEU A 43 0.63 11.27 0.32
C LEU A 43 -0.24 10.38 -0.55
N LYS A 44 -0.46 10.80 -1.81
CA LYS A 44 -1.11 9.95 -2.82
C LYS A 44 -0.09 8.97 -3.38
N LEU A 45 -0.54 7.78 -3.75
CA LEU A 45 0.33 6.75 -4.31
C LEU A 45 1.10 7.20 -5.57
N ARG A 46 0.55 8.14 -6.34
CA ARG A 46 1.24 8.74 -7.50
C ARG A 46 2.40 9.67 -7.13
N ASP A 47 2.35 10.28 -5.95
CA ASP A 47 3.29 11.31 -5.48
C ASP A 47 4.44 10.67 -4.65
N VAL A 48 4.36 9.36 -4.39
CA VAL A 48 5.41 8.57 -3.74
C VAL A 48 6.54 8.29 -4.73
N PRO A 49 7.81 8.55 -4.36
CA PRO A 49 8.94 8.27 -5.24
C PRO A 49 9.15 6.76 -5.47
N GLU A 50 9.65 6.41 -6.65
CA GLU A 50 10.27 5.10 -6.88
C GLU A 50 11.62 5.06 -6.13
N PRO A 51 12.00 3.96 -5.45
CA PRO A 51 11.49 2.59 -5.53
C PRO A 51 10.42 2.21 -4.49
N LEU A 52 10.09 3.11 -3.55
CA LEU A 52 9.17 2.82 -2.45
C LEU A 52 7.76 2.46 -2.95
N LYS A 53 7.31 3.19 -3.98
CA LYS A 53 6.04 2.94 -4.67
C LYS A 53 5.93 1.53 -5.23
N SER A 54 6.98 1.00 -5.85
CA SER A 54 7.00 -0.37 -6.39
C SER A 54 6.80 -1.44 -5.31
N ASN A 55 7.31 -1.23 -4.10
CA ASN A 55 7.10 -2.15 -2.97
C ASN A 55 5.71 -2.03 -2.34
N LEU A 56 5.17 -0.81 -2.27
CA LEU A 56 3.83 -0.54 -1.74
C LEU A 56 2.71 -1.08 -2.64
N LEU A 57 2.89 -0.97 -3.96
CA LEU A 57 1.87 -1.28 -4.95
C LEU A 57 1.26 -2.70 -4.80
N PRO A 58 2.03 -3.80 -4.70
CA PRO A 58 1.45 -5.14 -4.57
C PRO A 58 0.69 -5.34 -3.25
N ILE A 59 1.15 -4.73 -2.15
CA ILE A 59 0.47 -4.82 -0.84
C ILE A 59 -0.83 -4.02 -0.87
N LEU A 60 -0.80 -2.79 -1.37
CA LEU A 60 -1.97 -1.90 -1.38
C LEU A 60 -3.01 -2.31 -2.44
N ARG A 61 -2.58 -2.97 -3.52
CA ARG A 61 -3.47 -3.55 -4.53
C ARG A 61 -4.17 -4.81 -4.02
N GLY A 62 -3.58 -5.51 -3.05
CA GLY A 62 -4.11 -6.78 -2.52
C GLY A 62 -3.60 -8.01 -3.26
N ASP A 63 -2.51 -7.91 -4.05
CA ASP A 63 -1.97 -9.01 -4.86
C ASP A 63 -1.55 -10.23 -4.00
N TYR A 64 -1.34 -10.02 -2.70
CA TYR A 64 -1.04 -11.08 -1.73
C TYR A 64 -2.28 -11.87 -1.29
N MET A 65 -3.49 -11.33 -1.44
CA MET A 65 -4.75 -11.99 -1.08
C MET A 65 -5.25 -12.92 -2.19
N ASP A 66 -4.88 -12.67 -3.45
CA ASP A 66 -5.24 -13.51 -4.60
C ASP A 66 -4.62 -14.92 -4.56
N LYS A 67 -3.67 -15.16 -3.63
CA LYS A 67 -3.03 -16.48 -3.45
C LYS A 67 -3.75 -17.38 -2.45
N ILE A 68 -4.84 -16.95 -1.84
CA ILE A 68 -5.65 -17.83 -0.99
C ILE A 68 -6.39 -18.79 -1.92
N PRO A 69 -6.05 -20.09 -1.97
CA PRO A 69 -6.85 -21.03 -2.72
C PRO A 69 -8.21 -21.05 -2.05
N TRP A 70 -9.26 -20.77 -2.81
CA TRP A 70 -10.63 -21.04 -2.41
C TRP A 70 -10.68 -22.45 -1.78
N LEU A 71 -11.02 -22.50 -0.48
CA LEU A 71 -11.30 -23.73 0.27
C LEU A 71 -12.48 -24.49 -0.35
#